data_AF-A0A7D9KC41-F1
#
_entry.id   AF-A0A7D9KC41-F1
#
_cell.length_a   1.000
_cell.length_b   1.000
_cell.length_c   1.000
_cell.angle_alpha   90.00
_cell.angle_beta   90.00
_cell.angle_gamma   90.00
#
_symmetry.space_group_name_H-M   'P 1'
#
loop_
_entity.id
_entity.type
_entity.pdbx_description
1 polymer ?
#
loop_
_entity_poly.entity_id
_entity_poly.type
_entity_poly.pdbx_seq_one_letter_code
_entity_poly.pdbx_strand_id
1 'polypeptide(L)'
;YTTNDSSLTSRVFEFEKGANQSFGKHGKFHLIQPSKFRECELIYSETTNHIPVVIHITASDEEYSGHSNITMANIEKLSDETYTIKLLKQKQMVDGLCYLLHEIYGLESKEETEEGEDKQTEISDDDYDDYTDENVVCVVCMSDTRDTLMLPCKHLCVCSDCASSLRSGSNNCPICRVPFHALLQLCAYQRASTN
;
A
#
# COMPACT_ATOMS: atom_id res chain seq x y z
N TYR A 1 -16.12 -2.06 13.87
CA TYR A 1 -15.32 -1.54 15.00
C TYR A 1 -16.10 -0.37 15.57
N THR A 2 -16.26 -0.32 16.89
CA THR A 2 -17.01 0.73 17.57
C THR A 2 -16.12 1.30 18.66
N THR A 3 -15.92 2.62 18.63
CA THR A 3 -15.23 3.33 19.72
C THR A 3 -16.12 3.35 20.96
N ASN A 4 -15.49 3.38 22.14
CA ASN A 4 -16.19 3.58 23.41
C ASN A 4 -16.62 5.05 23.62
N ASP A 5 -16.01 5.99 22.89
CA ASP A 5 -16.33 7.41 22.91
C ASP A 5 -16.83 7.85 21.52
N SER A 6 -18.12 8.19 21.43
CA SER A 6 -18.75 8.61 20.18
C SER A 6 -18.13 9.88 19.58
N SER A 7 -17.52 10.75 20.38
CA SER A 7 -16.85 11.97 19.89
C SER A 7 -15.60 11.65 19.06
N LEU A 8 -15.03 10.45 19.23
CA LEU A 8 -13.90 9.93 18.46
C LEU A 8 -14.35 9.19 17.18
N THR A 9 -15.65 9.15 16.90
CA THR A 9 -16.16 8.63 15.63
C THR A 9 -16.35 9.80 14.68
N SER A 10 -15.80 9.69 13.48
CA SER A 10 -16.13 10.62 12.42
C SER A 10 -17.58 10.44 11.96
N ARG A 11 -18.14 11.46 11.32
CA ARG A 11 -19.31 11.23 10.45
C ARG A 11 -18.91 10.28 9.32
N VAL A 12 -19.87 9.55 8.78
CA VAL A 12 -19.65 8.80 7.54
C VAL A 12 -19.45 9.78 6.38
N PHE A 13 -18.46 9.50 5.55
CA PHE A 13 -18.19 10.28 4.34
C PHE A 13 -18.44 9.40 3.14
N GLU A 14 -19.32 9.86 2.26
CA GLU A 14 -19.66 9.15 1.03
C GLU A 14 -18.77 9.60 -0.13
N PHE A 15 -18.50 8.64 -1.00
CA PHE A 15 -17.64 8.76 -2.17
C PHE A 15 -18.32 8.00 -3.31
N GLU A 16 -18.26 8.57 -4.51
CA GLU A 16 -18.78 7.90 -5.71
C GLU A 16 -17.91 6.68 -6.03
N LYS A 17 -18.41 5.76 -6.85
CA LYS A 17 -17.60 4.63 -7.32
C LYS A 17 -16.44 5.16 -8.19
N GLY A 18 -15.21 4.84 -7.84
CA GLY A 18 -14.02 5.25 -8.61
C GLY A 18 -12.72 5.15 -7.83
N ALA A 19 -11.60 5.28 -8.55
CA ALA A 19 -10.25 5.33 -7.98
C ALA A 19 -9.78 6.78 -7.76
N ASN A 20 -8.62 6.96 -7.13
CA ASN A 20 -7.94 8.26 -6.92
C ASN A 20 -8.74 9.30 -6.14
N GLN A 21 -9.72 8.86 -5.35
CA GLN A 21 -10.48 9.73 -4.48
C GLN A 21 -9.68 10.06 -3.23
N SER A 22 -9.51 11.36 -2.94
CA SER A 22 -8.76 11.81 -1.77
C SER A 22 -9.70 12.25 -0.65
N PHE A 23 -9.54 11.64 0.53
CA PHE A 23 -10.12 12.17 1.76
C PHE A 23 -9.44 13.51 2.13
N GLY A 24 -10.22 14.50 2.60
CA GLY A 24 -9.68 15.82 2.98
C GLY A 24 -9.69 16.91 1.88
N LYS A 25 -9.65 16.60 0.59
CA LYS A 25 -9.50 17.65 -0.46
C LYS A 25 -10.71 18.61 -0.63
N HIS A 26 -11.84 18.37 0.02
CA HIS A 26 -13.09 19.15 -0.16
C HIS A 26 -13.80 19.52 1.15
N GLY A 27 -13.08 19.91 2.20
CA GLY A 27 -13.73 20.25 3.48
C GLY A 27 -14.23 19.03 4.28
N LYS A 28 -13.99 17.82 3.77
CA LYS A 28 -14.31 16.55 4.44
C LYS A 28 -13.17 16.16 5.37
N PHE A 29 -13.26 16.55 6.65
CA PHE A 29 -12.23 16.26 7.65
C PHE A 29 -12.81 15.66 8.92
N HIS A 30 -12.01 14.82 9.56
CA HIS A 30 -12.13 14.50 10.97
C HIS A 30 -10.77 14.78 11.61
N LEU A 31 -10.73 15.69 12.57
CA LEU A 31 -9.49 16.14 13.19
C LEU A 31 -9.25 15.35 14.47
N ILE A 32 -8.11 14.68 14.53
CA ILE A 32 -7.60 14.02 15.73
C ILE A 32 -6.49 14.90 16.28
N GLN A 33 -6.49 15.14 17.60
CA GLN A 33 -5.43 15.85 18.30
C GLN A 33 -4.67 14.86 19.19
N PRO A 34 -3.58 14.22 18.69
CA PRO A 34 -2.90 13.15 19.40
C PRO A 34 -2.35 13.56 20.77
N SER A 35 -1.96 14.83 20.92
CA SER A 35 -1.43 15.40 22.17
C SER A 35 -2.42 15.39 23.34
N LYS A 36 -3.71 15.13 23.10
CA LYS A 36 -4.72 14.98 24.15
C LYS A 36 -4.77 13.58 24.77
N PHE A 37 -4.05 12.61 24.20
CA PHE A 37 -4.03 11.22 24.63
C PHE A 37 -2.69 10.87 25.29
N ARG A 38 -2.69 9.86 26.16
CA ARG A 38 -1.43 9.31 26.68
C ARG A 38 -0.73 8.52 25.59
N GLU A 39 0.61 8.45 25.64
CA GLU A 39 1.39 7.72 24.63
C GLU A 39 0.97 6.25 24.49
N CYS A 40 0.61 5.59 25.59
CA CYS A 40 0.12 4.20 25.55
C CYS A 40 -1.25 4.05 24.86
N GLU A 41 -2.04 5.12 24.74
CA GLU A 41 -3.34 5.11 24.03
C GLU A 41 -3.17 5.32 22.52
N LEU A 42 -2.00 5.80 22.10
CA LEU A 42 -1.65 6.01 20.69
C LEU A 42 -1.07 4.75 20.02
N ILE A 43 -0.86 3.69 20.81
CA ILE A 43 -0.24 2.42 20.39
C ILE A 43 -1.22 1.26 20.62
N TYR A 44 -1.29 0.34 19.66
CA TYR A 44 -2.06 -0.89 19.76
C TYR A 44 -1.62 -1.75 20.94
N SER A 45 -2.59 -2.31 21.65
CA SER A 45 -2.37 -3.21 22.77
C SER A 45 -3.25 -4.45 22.61
N GLU A 46 -2.62 -5.60 22.44
CA GLU A 46 -3.31 -6.89 22.35
C GLU A 46 -3.97 -7.26 23.69
N THR A 47 -3.31 -6.97 24.81
CA THR A 47 -3.80 -7.25 26.17
C THR A 47 -5.12 -6.54 26.47
N THR A 48 -5.27 -5.29 26.03
CA THR A 48 -6.48 -4.50 26.25
C THR A 48 -7.40 -4.47 25.03
N ASN A 49 -7.00 -5.12 23.92
CA ASN A 49 -7.62 -5.04 22.61
C ASN A 49 -7.89 -3.58 22.16
N HIS A 50 -6.99 -2.66 22.55
CA HIS A 50 -7.10 -1.25 22.23
C HIS A 50 -6.48 -0.97 20.86
N ILE A 51 -7.23 -0.29 19.99
CA ILE A 51 -6.79 0.07 18.64
C ILE A 51 -6.87 1.60 18.51
N PRO A 52 -5.74 2.30 18.31
CA PRO A 52 -5.71 3.77 18.32
C PRO A 52 -6.51 4.39 17.18
N VAL A 53 -6.31 3.89 15.96
CA VAL A 53 -6.98 4.39 14.75
C VAL A 53 -7.54 3.24 13.96
N VAL A 54 -8.80 3.35 13.57
CA VAL A 54 -9.46 2.46 12.62
C VAL A 54 -10.10 3.30 11.51
N ILE A 55 -9.68 3.05 10.28
CA ILE A 55 -10.34 3.56 9.07
C ILE A 55 -11.16 2.42 8.49
N HIS A 56 -12.47 2.62 8.36
CA HIS A 56 -13.39 1.61 7.85
C HIS A 56 -14.08 2.14 6.59
N ILE A 57 -13.86 1.47 5.47
CA ILE A 57 -14.48 1.75 4.19
C ILE A 57 -15.47 0.63 3.91
N THR A 58 -16.74 0.95 3.71
CA THR A 58 -17.82 -0.02 3.45
C THR A 58 -18.38 0.19 2.05
N ALA A 59 -18.69 -0.89 1.35
CA ALA A 59 -19.47 -0.79 0.12
C ALA A 59 -20.92 -0.44 0.45
N SER A 60 -21.49 0.53 -0.26
CA SER A 60 -22.89 0.98 -0.10
C SER A 60 -23.86 0.26 -1.04
N ASP A 61 -23.35 -0.33 -2.13
CA ASP A 61 -24.12 -1.07 -3.12
C ASP A 61 -24.62 -2.41 -2.54
N GLU A 62 -25.89 -2.72 -2.78
CA GLU A 62 -26.54 -3.95 -2.30
C GLU A 62 -25.84 -5.22 -2.83
N GLU A 63 -25.25 -5.16 -4.04
CA GLU A 63 -24.49 -6.28 -4.62
C GLU A 63 -23.28 -6.65 -3.74
N TYR A 64 -22.65 -5.66 -3.10
CA TYR A 64 -21.47 -5.83 -2.26
C TYR A 64 -21.80 -5.66 -0.77
N SER A 65 -23.05 -5.96 -0.39
CA SER A 65 -23.50 -5.81 0.99
C SER A 65 -22.60 -6.59 1.96
N GLY A 66 -22.13 -5.90 3.00
CA GLY A 66 -21.19 -6.46 3.99
C GLY A 66 -19.72 -6.47 3.56
N HIS A 67 -19.41 -6.10 2.31
CA HIS A 67 -18.03 -5.93 1.88
C HIS A 67 -17.44 -4.66 2.51
N SER A 68 -16.24 -4.77 3.05
CA SER A 68 -15.56 -3.62 3.62
C SER A 68 -14.06 -3.81 3.74
N ASN A 69 -13.34 -2.69 3.72
CA ASN A 69 -11.93 -2.64 4.03
C ASN A 69 -11.72 -1.95 5.37
N ILE A 70 -10.90 -2.55 6.23
CA ILE A 70 -10.56 -2.00 7.54
C ILE A 70 -9.04 -1.83 7.59
N THR A 71 -8.61 -0.61 7.88
CA THR A 71 -7.22 -0.26 8.10
C THR A 71 -7.02 0.14 9.57
N MET A 72 -6.10 -0.52 10.26
CA MET A 72 -5.73 -0.26 11.65
C MET A 72 -4.36 0.39 11.70
N ALA A 73 -4.20 1.42 12.52
CA ALA A 73 -2.94 2.14 12.64
C ALA A 73 -2.65 2.62 14.06
N ASN A 74 -1.34 2.79 14.32
CA ASN A 74 -0.82 3.53 15.45
C ASN A 74 -0.66 5.01 15.08
N ILE A 75 -0.61 5.85 16.10
CA ILE A 75 -0.10 7.22 16.00
C ILE A 75 1.26 7.23 16.70
N GLU A 76 2.33 7.51 15.96
CA GLU A 76 3.68 7.60 16.53
C GLU A 76 4.10 9.05 16.66
N LYS A 77 4.60 9.43 17.84
CA LYS A 77 5.20 10.74 18.06
C LYS A 77 6.66 10.71 17.60
N LEU A 78 7.02 11.67 16.76
CA LEU A 78 8.37 11.83 16.22
C LEU A 78 9.24 12.68 17.15
N SER A 79 10.56 12.65 16.94
CA SER A 79 11.54 13.39 17.75
C SER A 79 11.41 14.91 17.67
N ASP A 80 10.79 15.42 16.60
CA ASP A 80 10.51 16.84 16.39
C ASP A 80 9.15 17.28 16.96
N GLU A 81 8.55 16.46 17.84
CA GLU A 81 7.24 16.68 18.46
C GLU A 81 6.05 16.64 17.49
N THR A 82 6.26 16.22 16.24
CA THR A 82 5.17 15.96 15.29
C THR A 82 4.65 14.52 15.44
N TYR A 83 3.56 14.18 14.73
CA TYR A 83 2.95 12.85 14.77
C TYR A 83 2.83 12.28 13.37
N THR A 84 3.01 10.96 13.26
CA THR A 84 2.79 10.20 12.03
C THR A 84 1.83 9.03 12.27
N ILE A 85 1.22 8.54 11.20
CA ILE A 85 0.38 7.34 11.22
C ILE A 85 1.21 6.17 10.73
N LYS A 86 1.24 5.09 11.52
CA LYS A 86 1.91 3.85 11.14
C LYS A 86 0.90 2.73 10.98
N LEU A 87 0.87 2.14 9.79
CA LEU A 87 0.00 1.03 9.50
C LEU A 87 0.35 -0.19 10.35
N LEU A 88 -0.67 -0.84 10.90
CA LEU A 88 -0.53 -2.09 11.65
C LEU A 88 -1.06 -3.28 10.88
N LYS A 89 -2.29 -3.15 10.39
CA LYS A 89 -3.04 -4.27 9.84
C LYS A 89 -4.12 -3.77 8.91
N GLN A 90 -4.30 -4.45 7.79
CA GLN A 90 -5.44 -4.24 6.91
C GLN A 90 -6.25 -5.52 6.79
N LYS A 91 -7.57 -5.39 6.82
CA LYS A 91 -8.50 -6.51 6.68
C LYS A 91 -9.49 -6.21 5.58
N GLN A 92 -9.76 -7.21 4.75
CA GLN A 92 -10.80 -7.18 3.75
C GLN A 92 -11.93 -8.13 4.15
N MET A 93 -13.14 -7.62 4.23
CA MET A 93 -14.36 -8.38 4.42
C MET A 93 -15.02 -8.62 3.07
N VAL A 94 -15.30 -9.89 2.74
CA VAL A 94 -16.01 -10.33 1.53
C VAL A 94 -16.92 -11.48 1.93
N ASP A 95 -18.23 -11.35 1.69
CA ASP A 95 -19.23 -12.40 1.95
C ASP A 95 -19.12 -13.04 3.35
N GLY A 96 -18.86 -12.22 4.37
CA GLY A 96 -18.71 -12.65 5.77
C GLY A 96 -17.34 -13.24 6.13
N LEU A 97 -16.45 -13.43 5.16
CA LEU A 97 -15.07 -13.87 5.38
C LEU A 97 -14.14 -12.68 5.60
N CYS A 98 -13.20 -12.82 6.54
CA CYS A 98 -12.20 -11.79 6.87
C CYS A 98 -10.81 -12.22 6.38
N TYR A 99 -10.28 -11.51 5.39
CA TYR A 99 -8.94 -11.72 4.85
C TYR A 99 -7.97 -10.70 5.44
N LEU A 100 -6.78 -11.15 5.82
CA LEU A 100 -5.67 -10.28 6.21
C LEU A 100 -4.88 -9.87 4.97
N LEU A 101 -4.82 -8.58 4.69
CA LEU A 101 -4.02 -8.03 3.61
C LEU A 101 -2.57 -7.86 4.09
N HIS A 102 -1.63 -8.20 3.21
CA HIS A 102 -0.20 -8.02 3.45
C HIS A 102 0.37 -7.11 2.37
N GLU A 103 1.19 -6.15 2.78
CA GLU A 103 1.95 -5.32 1.85
C GLU A 103 2.92 -6.17 1.02
N ILE A 104 3.07 -5.77 -0.23
CA ILE A 104 4.09 -6.27 -1.15
C ILE A 104 5.18 -5.21 -1.22
N TYR A 105 6.42 -5.59 -0.92
CA TYR A 105 7.56 -4.66 -0.97
C TYR A 105 8.15 -4.65 -2.38
N GLY A 106 8.47 -3.46 -2.89
CA GLY A 106 8.98 -3.28 -4.25
C GLY A 106 7.88 -3.20 -5.32
N LEU A 107 6.62 -3.06 -4.91
CA LEU A 107 5.49 -2.73 -5.79
C LEU A 107 5.22 -1.23 -5.67
N GLU A 108 5.96 -0.42 -6.42
CA GLU A 108 5.79 1.03 -6.47
C GLU A 108 5.02 1.42 -7.75
N SER A 109 3.99 2.24 -7.60
CA SER A 109 3.28 2.83 -8.73
C SER A 109 4.01 4.10 -9.14
N LYS A 110 4.41 4.21 -10.42
CA LYS A 110 4.70 5.52 -11.01
C LYS A 110 3.40 6.31 -11.05
N GLU A 111 3.10 7.04 -9.99
CA GLU A 111 2.12 8.12 -10.11
C GLU A 111 2.79 9.20 -10.96
N GLU A 112 2.19 9.48 -12.12
CA GLU A 112 2.55 10.59 -12.99
C GLU A 112 2.52 11.89 -12.18
N THR A 113 3.69 12.37 -11.76
CA THR A 113 3.86 13.77 -11.40
C THR A 113 3.74 14.58 -12.68
N GLU A 114 2.51 14.82 -13.12
CA GLU A 114 2.18 15.97 -13.95
C GLU A 114 2.33 17.25 -13.09
N GLU A 115 3.56 17.58 -12.72
CA GLU A 115 3.90 18.95 -12.35
C GLU A 115 4.43 19.63 -13.61
N GLY A 116 3.57 20.43 -14.22
CA GLY A 116 3.90 21.20 -15.40
C GLY A 116 5.05 22.16 -15.15
N GLU A 117 6.08 22.07 -15.98
CA GLU A 117 6.96 23.19 -16.27
C GLU A 117 7.28 23.18 -17.78
N ASP A 118 6.89 24.28 -18.43
CA ASP A 118 7.36 24.68 -19.74
C ASP A 118 8.89 24.56 -19.82
N LYS A 119 9.39 23.54 -20.52
CA LYS A 119 10.74 23.54 -21.08
C LYS A 119 10.64 23.40 -22.59
N GLN A 120 10.55 24.55 -23.25
CA GLN A 120 11.11 24.69 -24.59
C GLN A 120 12.60 24.38 -24.51
N THR A 121 13.00 23.21 -24.99
CA THR A 121 14.37 22.97 -25.43
C THR A 121 14.32 22.22 -26.75
N GLU A 122 15.08 22.78 -27.69
CA GLU A 122 15.12 22.50 -29.11
C GLU A 122 15.54 21.05 -29.43
N ILE A 123 15.04 20.59 -30.57
CA ILE A 123 15.26 19.29 -31.19
C ILE A 123 16.76 19.02 -31.37
N SER A 124 17.23 17.89 -30.84
CA SER A 124 18.44 17.21 -31.33
C SER A 124 18.15 15.70 -31.44
N ASP A 125 18.27 15.20 -32.67
CA ASP A 125 18.06 13.81 -33.08
C ASP A 125 19.26 12.93 -32.70
N ASP A 126 19.34 12.49 -31.44
CA ASP A 126 20.17 11.34 -31.06
C ASP A 126 19.41 10.49 -30.05
N ASP A 127 18.83 9.42 -30.61
CA ASP A 127 17.89 8.46 -30.04
C ASP A 127 18.61 7.48 -29.09
N TYR A 128 18.52 7.71 -27.79
CA TYR A 128 18.69 6.69 -26.74
C TYR A 128 17.73 7.04 -25.59
N ASP A 129 16.52 6.51 -25.67
CA ASP A 129 15.55 6.45 -24.58
C ASP A 129 16.07 5.50 -23.48
N ASP A 130 17.03 5.98 -22.68
CA ASP A 130 17.57 5.31 -21.49
C ASP A 130 17.01 5.95 -20.22
N TYR A 131 15.69 5.94 -20.10
CA TYR A 131 15.01 6.07 -18.81
C TYR A 131 14.42 4.72 -18.42
N THR A 132 15.31 3.75 -18.22
CA THR A 132 14.90 2.45 -17.71
C THR A 132 14.21 2.61 -16.36
N ASP A 133 13.03 2.01 -16.26
CA ASP A 133 12.23 1.93 -15.06
C ASP A 133 12.92 1.00 -14.05
N GLU A 134 14.02 1.47 -13.43
CA GLU A 134 14.81 0.73 -12.44
C GLU A 134 13.94 0.17 -11.31
N ASN A 135 12.77 0.77 -11.06
CA ASN A 135 11.82 0.35 -10.03
C ASN A 135 10.89 -0.80 -10.45
N VAL A 136 10.86 -1.16 -11.74
CA VAL A 136 9.95 -2.20 -12.28
C VAL A 136 10.71 -3.38 -12.89
N VAL A 137 11.98 -3.24 -13.25
CA VAL A 137 12.81 -4.33 -13.82
C VAL A 137 13.49 -5.20 -12.76
N CYS A 138 13.64 -6.49 -13.06
CA CYS A 138 14.25 -7.49 -12.20
C CYS A 138 15.67 -7.10 -11.80
N VAL A 139 15.96 -7.12 -10.49
CA VAL A 139 17.28 -6.72 -9.96
C VAL A 139 18.43 -7.68 -10.29
N VAL A 140 18.13 -8.83 -10.92
CA VAL A 140 19.12 -9.86 -11.25
C VAL A 140 19.52 -9.78 -12.72
N CYS A 141 18.55 -9.82 -13.65
CA CYS A 141 18.84 -9.73 -15.07
C CYS A 141 18.85 -8.29 -15.61
N MET A 142 18.28 -7.33 -14.86
CA MET A 142 18.11 -5.94 -15.29
C MET A 142 17.41 -5.81 -16.66
N SER A 143 16.54 -6.77 -16.99
CA SER A 143 15.90 -6.86 -18.31
C SER A 143 14.40 -7.11 -18.19
N ASP A 144 13.99 -8.25 -17.62
CA ASP A 144 12.58 -8.59 -17.49
C ASP A 144 11.89 -7.86 -16.33
N THR A 145 10.57 -7.68 -16.41
CA THR A 145 9.76 -7.10 -15.34
C THR A 145 9.71 -8.00 -14.09
N ARG A 146 9.68 -7.37 -12.92
CA ARG A 146 9.43 -8.05 -11.64
C ARG A 146 8.01 -8.61 -11.61
N ASP A 147 7.88 -9.92 -11.51
CA ASP A 147 6.57 -10.61 -11.43
C ASP A 147 6.51 -11.61 -10.27
N THR A 148 7.62 -11.86 -9.58
CA THR A 148 7.70 -12.96 -8.62
C THR A 148 7.97 -12.48 -7.21
N LEU A 149 7.03 -12.81 -6.31
CA LEU A 149 7.08 -12.56 -4.89
C LEU A 149 7.78 -13.69 -4.14
N MET A 150 8.71 -13.34 -3.26
CA MET A 150 9.42 -14.31 -2.39
C MET A 150 8.76 -14.42 -1.03
N LEU A 151 8.39 -15.62 -0.60
CA LEU A 151 7.74 -15.84 0.71
C LEU A 151 8.71 -16.49 1.70
N PRO A 152 8.78 -16.00 2.96
CA PRO A 152 7.79 -15.14 3.63
C PRO A 152 8.07 -13.63 3.59
N CYS A 153 9.17 -13.18 2.99
CA CYS A 153 9.59 -11.77 3.09
C CYS A 153 8.76 -10.80 2.23
N LYS A 154 7.99 -11.30 1.25
CA LYS A 154 7.10 -10.55 0.37
C LYS A 154 7.80 -9.47 -0.48
N HIS A 155 9.08 -9.66 -0.80
CA HIS A 155 9.76 -8.79 -1.77
C HIS A 155 9.44 -9.23 -3.20
N LEU A 156 8.89 -8.32 -3.98
CA LEU A 156 8.72 -8.41 -5.42
C LEU A 156 9.94 -7.73 -6.07
N CYS A 157 10.95 -8.52 -6.42
CA CYS A 157 12.23 -7.98 -6.88
C CYS A 157 12.82 -8.69 -8.10
N VAL A 158 12.22 -9.80 -8.56
CA VAL A 158 12.74 -10.61 -9.66
C VAL A 158 11.65 -11.05 -10.62
N CYS A 159 12.06 -11.34 -11.87
CA CYS A 159 11.24 -12.08 -12.82
C CYS A 159 11.22 -13.58 -12.47
N SER A 160 10.27 -14.31 -13.05
CA SER A 160 10.04 -15.73 -12.83
C SER A 160 11.22 -16.63 -13.22
N ASP A 161 11.95 -16.27 -14.29
CA ASP A 161 13.15 -17.00 -14.73
C ASP A 161 14.31 -16.85 -13.74
N CYS A 162 14.58 -15.62 -13.28
CA CYS A 162 15.58 -15.35 -12.26
C CYS A 162 15.21 -15.98 -10.91
N ALA A 163 13.92 -15.99 -10.55
CA ALA A 163 13.43 -16.64 -9.34
C ALA A 163 13.69 -18.17 -9.35
N SER A 164 13.46 -18.81 -10.50
CA SER A 164 13.73 -20.24 -10.70
C SER A 164 15.22 -20.57 -10.57
N SER A 165 16.08 -19.70 -11.11
CA SER A 165 17.53 -19.81 -10.98
C SER A 165 17.98 -19.65 -9.52
N LEU A 166 17.45 -18.66 -8.80
CA LEU A 166 17.75 -18.44 -7.38
C LEU A 166 17.31 -19.61 -6.49
N ARG A 167 16.17 -20.24 -6.81
CA ARG A 167 15.69 -21.42 -6.08
C ARG A 167 16.62 -22.62 -6.23
N SER A 168 17.24 -22.77 -7.40
CA SER A 168 18.18 -23.85 -7.66
C SER A 168 19.56 -23.61 -7.04
N GLY A 169 19.86 -22.36 -6.66
CA GLY A 169 21.11 -21.94 -6.05
C GLY A 169 20.97 -21.59 -4.56
N SER A 170 20.83 -20.30 -4.24
CA SER A 170 20.92 -19.78 -2.87
C SER A 170 19.64 -19.97 -2.05
N ASN A 171 18.46 -19.89 -2.66
CA ASN A 171 17.17 -19.77 -1.96
C ASN A 171 17.05 -18.55 -1.04
N ASN A 172 17.84 -17.50 -1.25
CA ASN A 172 17.77 -16.26 -0.47
C ASN A 172 17.19 -15.12 -1.30
N CYS A 173 16.40 -14.26 -0.65
CA CYS A 173 15.91 -13.03 -1.26
C CYS A 173 17.06 -12.06 -1.56
N PRO A 174 17.19 -11.49 -2.77
CA PRO A 174 18.24 -10.51 -3.11
C PRO A 174 18.23 -9.26 -2.22
N ILE A 175 17.06 -8.84 -1.75
CA ILE A 175 16.89 -7.59 -0.99
C ILE A 175 17.24 -7.78 0.48
N CYS A 176 16.54 -8.71 1.16
CA CYS A 176 16.66 -8.87 2.62
C CYS A 176 17.47 -10.09 3.04
N ARG A 177 17.94 -10.92 2.10
CA ARG A 177 18.69 -12.16 2.33
C ARG A 177 17.96 -13.23 3.16
N VAL A 178 16.71 -12.99 3.55
CA VAL A 178 15.87 -14.00 4.21
C VAL A 178 15.68 -15.19 3.27
N PRO A 179 15.84 -16.43 3.75
CA PRO A 179 15.59 -17.61 2.94
C PRO A 179 14.10 -17.68 2.55
N PHE A 180 13.83 -17.87 1.26
CA PHE A 180 12.48 -18.09 0.77
C PHE A 180 12.20 -19.58 0.61
N HIS A 181 10.95 -19.96 0.82
CA HIS A 181 10.52 -21.36 0.72
C HIS A 181 9.46 -21.52 -0.37
N ALA A 182 8.68 -20.47 -0.64
CA ALA A 182 7.68 -20.41 -1.69
C ALA A 182 7.90 -19.17 -2.58
N LEU A 183 7.48 -19.30 -3.84
CA LEU A 183 7.43 -18.21 -4.81
C LEU A 183 5.97 -18.06 -5.25
N LEU A 184 5.52 -16.82 -5.38
CA LEU A 184 4.20 -16.51 -5.93
C LEU A 184 4.40 -15.59 -7.13
N GLN A 185 4.06 -16.08 -8.32
CA GLN A 185 4.06 -15.27 -9.53
C GLN A 185 2.77 -14.44 -9.59
N LEU A 186 2.92 -13.15 -9.87
CA LEU A 186 1.84 -12.19 -10.02
C LEU A 186 1.63 -11.93 -11.52
N CYS A 187 0.41 -12.19 -11.99
CA CYS A 187 -0.01 -11.80 -13.33
C CYS A 187 -0.81 -10.50 -13.21
N ALA A 188 -0.19 -9.37 -13.53
CA ALA A 188 -0.90 -8.11 -13.63
C ALA A 188 -1.60 -8.00 -14.99
N TYR A 189 -2.90 -7.72 -15.00
CA TYR A 189 -3.66 -7.43 -16.21
C TYR A 189 -3.93 -5.92 -16.25
N GLN A 190 -3.42 -5.23 -17.27
CA GLN A 190 -3.79 -3.83 -17.48
C GLN A 190 -5.19 -3.77 -18.10
N ARG A 191 -6.13 -3.05 -17.47
CA ARG A 191 -7.39 -2.71 -18.13
C ARG A 191 -7.05 -1.74 -19.27
N ALA A 192 -7.42 -2.11 -20.50
CA ALA A 192 -7.33 -1.20 -21.64
C ALA A 192 -8.11 0.08 -21.32
N SER A 193 -7.43 1.23 -21.43
CA SER A 193 -8.05 2.55 -21.38
C SER A 193 -9.03 2.65 -22.54
N THR A 194 -10.32 2.66 -22.27
CA THR A 194 -11.31 3.01 -23.29
C THR A 194 -11.21 4.52 -23.52
N ASN A 195 -10.67 4.90 -24.69
CA ASN A 195 -10.78 6.26 -25.23
C ASN A 195 -12.24 6.66 -25.45
#